data_AF-A0A174QYC6-F1
#
_entry.id   AF-A0A174QYC6-F1
#
_cell.length_a   1.000
_cell.length_b   1.000
_cell.length_c   1.000
_cell.angle_alpha   90.00
_cell.angle_beta   90.00
_cell.angle_gamma   90.00
#
_symmetry.space_group_name_H-M   'P 1'
#
loop_
_entity.id
_entity.type
_entity.pdbx_description
1 polymer ?
#
loop_
_entity_poly.entity_id
_entity_poly.type
_entity_poly.pdbx_seq_one_letter_code
_entity_poly.pdbx_strand_id
1 'polypeptide(L)'
;MLDEEIFIKEIKYAKVKSIDDYVEKEIKKEFNTSDYLFHYIVDKKEEKIIIYAIKGLNKINPFIKYVKKLNILPIQFRLTKLIMNSLRNKSFKSLINIEDKYYYIKVSNGNIVENSIVKDRKMLNVEDNIVYGKFKYPFSKKELVLEKGEVNE
;
A
#
# COMPACT_ATOMS: atom_id res chain seq x y z
N MET A 1 -0.18 -14.03 -3.24
CA MET A 1 -0.34 -12.57 -3.11
C MET A 1 -1.29 -12.31 -1.97
N LEU A 2 -1.01 -11.36 -1.07
CA LEU A 2 -2.00 -10.92 -0.09
C LEU A 2 -2.89 -9.89 -0.79
N ASP A 3 -4.11 -10.31 -1.11
CA ASP A 3 -5.14 -9.47 -1.73
C ASP A 3 -6.02 -8.89 -0.62
N GLU A 4 -5.38 -8.08 0.21
CA GLU A 4 -5.94 -7.46 1.40
C GLU A 4 -5.57 -5.97 1.36
N GLU A 5 -6.46 -5.13 1.84
CA GLU A 5 -6.17 -3.70 2.00
C GLU A 5 -5.09 -3.50 3.06
N ILE A 6 -4.29 -2.46 2.87
CA ILE A 6 -3.31 -2.03 3.85
C ILE A 6 -4.00 -1.04 4.78
N PHE A 7 -3.99 -1.32 6.07
CA PHE A 7 -4.36 -0.34 7.09
C PHE A 7 -3.22 0.66 7.23
N ILE A 8 -3.55 1.95 7.20
CA ILE A 8 -2.58 3.05 7.25
C ILE A 8 -2.90 3.91 8.46
N LYS A 9 -1.91 4.14 9.31
CA LYS A 9 -2.01 5.06 10.44
C LYS A 9 -0.88 6.07 10.37
N GLU A 10 -1.22 7.34 10.44
CA GLU A 10 -0.25 8.41 10.61
C GLU A 10 -0.22 8.85 12.07
N ILE A 11 0.99 8.94 12.64
CA ILE A 11 1.22 9.51 13.96
C ILE A 11 2.28 10.59 13.87
N LYS A 12 2.21 11.58 14.76
CA LYS A 12 3.22 12.64 14.83
C LYS A 12 4.57 12.06 15.20
N TYR A 13 5.63 12.53 14.55
CA TYR A 13 6.98 12.19 14.94
C TYR A 13 7.25 12.67 16.37
N ALA A 14 7.78 11.77 17.20
CA ALA A 14 8.23 12.07 18.53
C ALA A 14 9.75 11.86 18.60
N LYS A 15 10.47 12.83 19.15
CA LYS A 15 11.91 12.69 19.40
C LYS A 15 12.14 11.80 20.62
N VAL A 16 12.17 10.49 20.38
CA VAL A 16 12.33 9.45 21.41
C VAL A 16 13.67 8.73 21.27
N LYS A 17 14.08 8.03 22.33
CA LYS A 17 15.32 7.25 22.37
C LYS A 17 15.32 6.09 21.37
N SER A 18 14.19 5.38 21.26
CA SER A 18 13.97 4.28 20.32
C SER A 18 12.65 4.51 19.59
N ILE A 19 12.72 4.69 18.26
CA ILE A 19 11.52 4.82 17.42
C ILE A 19 10.80 3.48 17.32
N ASP A 20 11.53 2.37 17.26
CA ASP A 20 10.97 1.02 17.21
C ASP A 20 10.06 0.77 18.42
N ASP A 21 10.55 1.03 19.63
CA ASP A 21 9.79 0.83 20.88
C ASP A 21 8.54 1.71 20.93
N TYR A 22 8.63 2.93 20.38
CA TYR A 22 7.51 3.87 20.33
C TYR A 22 6.43 3.36 19.36
N VAL A 23 6.82 2.97 18.14
CA VAL A 23 5.91 2.40 17.14
C VAL A 23 5.28 1.11 17.64
N GLU A 24 6.04 0.23 18.29
CA GLU A 24 5.52 -1.03 18.85
C GLU A 24 4.43 -0.77 19.90
N LYS A 25 4.63 0.23 20.78
CA LYS A 25 3.61 0.64 21.76
C LYS A 25 2.36 1.18 21.08
N GLU A 26 2.50 1.97 20.03
CA GLU A 26 1.36 2.49 19.27
C GLU A 26 0.59 1.38 18.54
N ILE A 27 1.28 0.38 17.99
CA ILE A 27 0.67 -0.79 17.36
C ILE A 27 -0.14 -1.59 18.38
N LYS A 28 0.42 -1.88 19.55
CA LYS A 28 -0.22 -2.70 20.60
C LYS A 28 -1.50 -2.08 21.18
N LYS A 29 -1.69 -0.76 21.04
CA LYS A 29 -2.91 -0.07 21.50
C LYS A 29 -4.11 -0.35 20.61
N GLU A 30 -3.90 -0.64 19.32
CA GLU A 30 -4.97 -0.66 18.31
C GLU A 30 -5.12 -1.97 17.56
N PHE A 31 -4.07 -2.78 17.48
CA PHE A 31 -4.09 -4.01 16.69
C PHE A 31 -3.86 -5.24 17.55
N ASN A 32 -4.61 -6.30 17.28
CA ASN A 32 -4.23 -7.63 17.73
C ASN A 32 -3.05 -8.12 16.89
N THR A 33 -1.84 -8.02 17.44
CA THR A 33 -0.59 -8.24 16.69
C THR A 33 -0.44 -9.64 16.11
N SER A 34 -1.23 -10.63 16.58
CA SER A 34 -1.18 -12.01 16.09
C SER A 34 -1.74 -12.21 14.68
N ASP A 35 -2.51 -11.26 14.14
CA ASP A 35 -3.18 -11.42 12.84
C ASP A 35 -2.55 -10.62 11.70
N TYR A 36 -1.68 -9.68 12.05
CA TYR A 36 -1.20 -8.63 11.17
C TYR A 36 0.31 -8.66 10.99
N LEU A 37 0.74 -8.23 9.81
CA LEU A 37 2.12 -7.86 9.53
C LEU A 37 2.23 -6.36 9.51
N PHE A 38 3.31 -5.83 10.10
CA PHE A 38 3.52 -4.40 10.24
C PHE A 38 4.77 -3.94 9.50
N HIS A 39 4.70 -2.73 8.98
CA HIS A 39 5.84 -1.97 8.47
C HIS A 39 5.64 -0.50 8.86
N TYR A 40 6.72 0.25 9.05
CA TYR A 40 6.60 1.68 9.30
C TYR A 40 7.67 2.47 8.56
N ILE A 41 7.34 3.73 8.23
CA ILE A 41 8.24 4.69 7.61
C ILE A 41 8.28 5.93 8.48
N VAL A 42 9.48 6.46 8.71
CA VAL A 42 9.69 7.74 9.41
C VAL A 42 9.91 8.82 8.37
N ASP A 43 8.94 9.72 8.22
CA ASP A 43 9.09 10.93 7.43
C ASP A 43 9.48 12.10 8.33
N LYS A 44 10.78 12.34 8.44
CA LYS A 44 11.32 13.44 9.25
C LYS A 44 11.00 14.82 8.68
N LYS A 45 10.71 14.93 7.37
CA LYS A 45 10.44 16.23 6.74
C LYS A 45 9.03 16.71 7.09
N GLU A 46 8.08 15.79 7.03
CA GLU A 46 6.68 16.02 7.37
C GLU A 46 6.41 15.76 8.87
N GLU A 47 7.45 15.56 9.67
CA GLU A 47 7.40 15.23 11.10
C GLU A 47 6.33 14.17 11.44
N LYS A 48 6.29 13.07 10.67
CA LYS A 48 5.33 11.98 10.88
C LYS A 48 5.94 10.59 10.76
N ILE A 49 5.27 9.62 11.37
CA ILE A 49 5.52 8.20 11.19
C ILE A 49 4.28 7.58 10.58
N ILE A 50 4.46 6.83 9.51
CA ILE A 50 3.39 6.12 8.82
C ILE A 50 3.53 4.64 9.14
N ILE A 51 2.53 4.08 9.80
CA ILE A 51 2.44 2.66 10.14
C ILE A 51 1.50 1.99 9.14
N TYR A 52 1.99 0.94 8.51
CA TYR A 52 1.25 0.05 7.62
C TYR A 52 0.98 -1.26 8.34
N ALA A 53 -0.25 -1.75 8.29
CA ALA A 53 -0.60 -3.09 8.72
C ALA A 53 -1.35 -3.83 7.62
N ILE A 54 -1.09 -5.12 7.44
CA ILE A 54 -1.85 -5.96 6.52
C ILE A 54 -2.24 -7.25 7.21
N LYS A 55 -3.53 -7.60 7.12
CA LYS A 55 -4.02 -8.86 7.68
C LYS A 55 -3.51 -10.01 6.83
N GLY A 56 -3.06 -11.09 7.46
CA GLY A 56 -2.61 -12.25 6.70
C GLY A 56 -1.48 -13.05 7.32
N LEU A 57 -1.08 -12.77 8.56
CA LEU A 57 -0.06 -13.57 9.25
C LEU A 57 -0.46 -15.06 9.24
N ASN A 58 -1.74 -15.35 9.48
CA ASN A 58 -2.28 -16.72 9.45
C ASN A 58 -2.16 -17.41 8.08
N LYS A 59 -2.29 -16.66 6.97
CA LYS A 59 -2.12 -17.18 5.61
C LYS A 59 -0.64 -17.51 5.31
N ILE A 60 0.27 -16.94 6.06
CA ILE A 60 1.72 -17.00 5.83
C ILE A 60 2.41 -17.93 6.82
N ASN A 61 1.87 -18.08 8.03
CA ASN A 61 2.38 -18.96 9.09
C ASN A 61 2.81 -20.35 8.62
N PRO A 62 2.07 -21.06 7.74
CA PRO A 62 2.50 -22.37 7.24
C PRO A 62 3.85 -22.33 6.52
N PHE A 63 4.18 -21.22 5.86
CA PHE A 63 5.41 -21.06 5.11
C PHE A 63 6.58 -20.63 6.02
N ILE A 64 6.32 -19.82 7.05
CA ILE A 64 7.36 -19.29 7.96
C ILE A 64 8.13 -20.43 8.65
N LYS A 65 7.49 -21.57 8.92
CA LYS A 65 8.10 -22.75 9.56
C LYS A 65 9.32 -23.29 8.80
N TYR A 66 9.41 -23.06 7.49
CA TYR A 66 10.43 -23.65 6.63
C TYR A 66 11.42 -22.63 6.04
N VAL A 67 11.30 -21.35 6.40
CA VAL A 67 12.18 -20.28 5.89
C VAL A 67 12.76 -19.46 7.02
N LYS A 68 14.09 -19.29 6.99
CA LYS A 68 14.82 -18.43 7.96
C LYS A 68 14.41 -16.96 7.87
N LYS A 69 14.03 -16.49 6.68
CA LYS A 69 13.63 -15.11 6.43
C LYS A 69 12.63 -15.08 5.29
N LEU A 70 11.49 -14.42 5.52
CA LEU A 70 10.46 -14.22 4.51
C LEU A 70 10.25 -12.72 4.32
N ASN A 71 10.34 -12.26 3.07
CA ASN A 71 10.00 -10.88 2.72
C ASN A 71 8.65 -10.88 2.00
N ILE A 72 7.73 -10.06 2.47
CA ILE A 72 6.37 -9.97 1.94
C ILE A 72 6.20 -8.57 1.41
N LEU A 73 5.91 -8.46 0.12
CA LEU A 73 5.64 -7.20 -0.54
C LEU A 73 4.16 -7.17 -0.94
N PRO A 74 3.31 -6.40 -0.23
CA PRO A 74 1.94 -6.17 -0.66
C PRO A 74 1.89 -5.59 -2.07
N ILE A 75 0.86 -5.95 -2.82
CA ILE A 75 0.71 -5.56 -4.22
C ILE A 75 0.71 -4.04 -4.40
N GLN A 76 0.13 -3.31 -3.46
CA GLN A 76 0.04 -1.85 -3.47
C GLN A 76 1.41 -1.19 -3.51
N PHE A 77 2.41 -1.71 -2.77
CA PHE A 77 3.79 -1.21 -2.82
C PHE A 77 4.45 -1.47 -4.17
N ARG A 78 4.17 -2.63 -4.78
CA ARG A 78 4.69 -2.97 -6.11
C ARG A 78 4.11 -2.04 -7.17
N LEU A 79 2.79 -1.84 -7.17
CA LEU A 79 2.10 -0.93 -8.08
C LEU A 79 2.62 0.49 -7.91
N THR A 80 2.73 0.96 -6.67
CA THR A 80 3.27 2.29 -6.34
C THR A 80 4.63 2.52 -6.98
N LYS A 81 5.58 1.59 -6.79
CA LYS A 81 6.92 1.71 -7.36
C LYS A 81 6.91 1.75 -8.90
N LEU A 82 6.06 0.97 -9.55
CA LEU A 82 5.96 0.95 -11.01
C LEU A 82 5.40 2.27 -11.55
N ILE A 83 4.31 2.75 -10.95
CA ILE A 83 3.63 3.97 -11.37
C ILE A 83 4.52 5.20 -11.11
N MET A 84 5.13 5.30 -9.94
CA MET A 84 6.08 6.39 -9.62
C MET A 84 7.22 6.50 -10.64
N ASN A 85 7.80 5.36 -11.04
CA ASN A 85 8.89 5.33 -12.01
C ASN A 85 8.43 5.75 -13.42
N SER A 86 7.20 5.37 -13.81
CA SER A 86 6.65 5.72 -15.11
C SER A 86 6.26 7.19 -15.20
N LEU A 87 5.56 7.71 -14.18
CA LEU A 87 5.12 9.10 -14.13
C LEU A 87 6.22 10.08 -13.74
N ARG A 88 7.34 9.58 -13.17
CA ARG A 88 8.39 10.38 -12.51
C ARG A 88 7.82 11.33 -11.45
N ASN A 89 6.72 10.95 -10.81
CA ASN A 89 6.01 11.72 -9.80
C ASN A 89 5.89 10.91 -8.51
N LYS A 90 6.10 11.58 -7.37
CA LYS A 90 5.98 10.99 -6.03
C LYS A 90 4.59 11.13 -5.41
N SER A 91 3.69 11.87 -6.05
CA SER A 91 2.33 12.07 -5.57
C SER A 91 1.34 11.84 -6.71
N PHE A 92 0.45 10.87 -6.55
CA PHE A 92 -0.55 10.52 -7.57
C PHE A 92 -1.71 9.74 -6.95
N LYS A 93 -2.81 9.68 -7.69
CA LYS A 93 -3.91 8.75 -7.45
C LYS A 93 -3.95 7.78 -8.62
N SER A 94 -4.19 6.51 -8.36
CA SER A 94 -4.32 5.50 -9.40
C SER A 94 -5.47 4.56 -9.12
N LEU A 95 -6.14 4.13 -10.20
CA LEU A 95 -7.08 3.04 -10.18
C LEU A 95 -6.63 1.96 -11.15
N ILE A 96 -6.19 0.85 -10.60
CA ILE A 96 -5.57 -0.23 -11.36
C ILE A 96 -6.49 -1.45 -11.39
N ASN A 97 -6.93 -1.84 -12.58
CA ASN A 97 -7.66 -3.10 -12.76
C ASN A 97 -6.67 -4.27 -12.89
N ILE A 98 -6.87 -5.30 -12.08
CA ILE A 98 -6.10 -6.55 -12.15
C ILE A 98 -7.11 -7.69 -12.07
N GLU A 99 -7.22 -8.43 -13.17
CA GLU A 99 -8.29 -9.42 -13.35
C GLU A 99 -9.66 -8.77 -13.11
N ASP A 100 -10.40 -9.22 -12.09
CA ASP A 100 -11.77 -8.76 -11.78
C ASP A 100 -11.84 -7.85 -10.55
N LYS A 101 -10.73 -7.20 -10.20
CA LYS A 101 -10.65 -6.28 -9.06
C LYS A 101 -9.99 -4.96 -9.44
N TYR A 102 -10.43 -3.90 -8.78
CA TYR A 102 -9.87 -2.57 -8.89
C TYR A 102 -9.12 -2.22 -7.61
N TYR A 103 -7.87 -1.80 -7.79
CA TYR A 103 -6.96 -1.40 -6.73
C TYR A 103 -6.80 0.11 -6.81
N TYR A 104 -7.47 0.81 -5.91
CA TYR A 104 -7.26 2.23 -5.70
C TYR A 104 -6.04 2.45 -4.81
N ILE A 105 -5.15 3.35 -5.21
CA ILE A 105 -3.97 3.72 -4.43
C ILE A 105 -3.78 5.23 -4.56
N LYS A 106 -3.68 5.91 -3.42
CA LYS A 106 -3.27 7.31 -3.31
C LYS A 106 -1.89 7.36 -2.68
N VAL A 107 -0.99 8.05 -3.33
CA VAL A 107 0.39 8.23 -2.91
C VAL A 107 0.67 9.70 -2.72
N SER A 108 1.33 10.05 -1.63
CA SER A 108 1.81 11.40 -1.32
C SER A 108 3.27 11.33 -0.88
N ASN A 109 4.13 12.11 -1.52
CA ASN A 109 5.58 12.14 -1.25
C ASN A 109 6.26 10.76 -1.29
N GLY A 110 5.72 9.83 -2.08
CA GLY A 110 6.23 8.47 -2.25
C GLY A 110 5.68 7.45 -1.24
N ASN A 111 4.80 7.88 -0.33
CA ASN A 111 4.17 7.03 0.66
C ASN A 111 2.71 6.77 0.29
N ILE A 112 2.23 5.56 0.52
CA ILE A 112 0.80 5.24 0.34
C ILE A 112 0.06 5.88 1.51
N VAL A 113 -0.93 6.72 1.22
CA VAL A 113 -1.75 7.41 2.24
C VAL A 113 -3.19 6.92 2.25
N GLU A 114 -3.62 6.27 1.17
CA GLU A 114 -4.96 5.71 1.03
C GLU A 114 -4.89 4.53 0.05
N ASN A 115 -5.66 3.48 0.31
CA ASN A 115 -5.83 2.38 -0.63
C ASN A 115 -7.19 1.71 -0.43
N SER A 116 -7.73 1.13 -1.50
CA SER A 116 -8.91 0.26 -1.41
C SER A 116 -8.92 -0.78 -2.52
N ILE A 117 -9.56 -1.92 -2.26
CA ILE A 117 -9.72 -3.02 -3.21
C ILE A 117 -11.21 -3.32 -3.36
N VAL A 118 -11.76 -3.05 -4.54
CA VAL A 118 -13.18 -3.25 -4.84
C VAL A 118 -13.37 -4.13 -6.08
N LYS A 119 -14.53 -4.78 -6.19
CA LYS A 119 -14.92 -5.53 -7.40
C LYS A 119 -15.53 -4.62 -8.47
N ASP A 120 -16.18 -3.53 -8.06
CA ASP A 120 -16.82 -2.58 -8.96
C ASP A 120 -16.26 -1.18 -8.70
N ARG A 121 -15.77 -0.51 -9.75
CA ARG A 121 -15.28 0.87 -9.70
C ARG A 121 -16.31 1.84 -9.13
N LYS A 122 -17.61 1.59 -9.32
CA LYS A 122 -18.69 2.46 -8.79
C LYS A 122 -18.71 2.53 -7.26
N MET A 123 -18.05 1.60 -6.57
CA MET A 123 -17.91 1.61 -5.11
C MET A 123 -16.86 2.61 -4.61
N LEU A 124 -16.09 3.23 -5.51
CA LEU A 124 -15.08 4.21 -5.16
C LEU A 124 -15.58 5.62 -5.48
N ASN A 125 -15.49 6.50 -4.48
CA ASN A 125 -15.60 7.94 -4.70
C ASN A 125 -14.24 8.45 -5.16
N VAL A 126 -13.99 8.36 -6.46
CA VAL A 126 -12.70 8.71 -7.05
C VAL A 126 -12.70 10.16 -7.52
N GLU A 127 -11.89 10.99 -6.84
CA GLU A 127 -11.64 12.40 -7.20
C GLU A 127 -10.95 12.56 -8.58
N ASP A 128 -10.90 13.77 -9.12
CA ASP A 128 -10.19 14.07 -10.38
C ASP A 128 -8.68 13.74 -10.34
N ASN A 129 -8.08 13.67 -11.54
CA ASN A 129 -6.64 13.41 -11.79
C ASN A 129 -6.16 12.01 -11.40
N ILE A 130 -6.90 10.99 -11.84
CA ILE A 130 -6.55 9.58 -11.60
C ILE A 130 -5.86 8.98 -12.81
N VAL A 131 -4.80 8.25 -12.52
CA VAL A 131 -4.11 7.42 -13.49
C VAL A 131 -4.80 6.07 -13.54
N TYR A 132 -5.31 5.70 -14.70
CA TYR A 132 -5.93 4.39 -14.91
C TYR A 132 -4.92 3.45 -15.53
N GLY A 133 -5.01 2.18 -15.14
CA GLY A 133 -4.19 1.14 -15.72
C GLY A 133 -4.84 -0.22 -15.60
N LYS A 134 -4.40 -1.13 -16.45
CA LYS A 134 -4.78 -2.54 -16.38
C LYS A 134 -3.52 -3.40 -16.33
N PHE A 135 -3.52 -4.43 -15.50
CA PHE A 135 -2.47 -5.44 -15.47
C PHE A 135 -3.06 -6.84 -15.60
N LYS A 136 -2.31 -7.70 -16.29
CA LYS A 136 -2.51 -9.15 -16.25
C LYS A 136 -1.47 -9.76 -15.30
N TYR A 137 -1.89 -10.71 -14.48
CA TYR A 137 -0.99 -11.49 -13.64
C TYR A 137 -0.51 -12.73 -14.42
N PRO A 138 0.77 -13.17 -14.27
CA PRO A 138 1.83 -12.64 -13.41
C PRO A 138 2.49 -11.37 -13.95
N PHE A 139 2.87 -10.46 -13.04
CA PHE A 139 3.49 -9.18 -13.35
C PHE A 139 4.71 -9.26 -14.30
N SER A 140 4.56 -8.82 -15.55
CA SER A 140 5.69 -8.51 -16.43
C SER A 140 5.86 -6.98 -16.56
N LYS A 141 7.10 -6.49 -16.53
CA LYS A 141 7.41 -5.04 -16.71
C LYS A 141 6.94 -4.49 -18.07
N LYS A 142 6.65 -5.36 -19.04
CA LYS A 142 6.33 -5.00 -20.42
C LYS A 142 4.83 -4.73 -20.64
N GLU A 143 3.97 -5.00 -19.64
CA GLU A 143 2.51 -4.95 -19.79
C GLU A 143 1.84 -3.78 -19.05
N LEU A 144 2.62 -2.87 -18.45
CA LEU A 144 2.04 -1.69 -17.82
C LEU A 144 1.63 -0.66 -18.88
N VAL A 145 0.34 -0.65 -19.21
CA VAL A 145 -0.29 0.43 -19.98
C VAL A 145 -0.93 1.39 -18.97
N LEU A 146 -0.32 2.57 -18.80
CA LEU A 146 -0.91 3.68 -18.05
C LEU A 146 -1.59 4.60 -19.05
N GLU A 147 -2.91 4.74 -18.93
CA GLU A 147 -3.66 5.75 -19.68
C GLU A 147 -3.96 6.89 -18.72
N LYS A 148 -3.56 8.12 -19.09
CA LYS A 148 -4.08 9.32 -18.41
C LYS A 148 -5.57 9.38 -18.74
N GLY A 149 -6.44 9.18 -17.75
CA GLY A 149 -7.87 9.33 -17.95
C GLY A 149 -8.25 10.79 -17.87
N GLU A 150 -8.65 11.38 -18.99
CA GLU A 150 -9.65 12.45 -18.95
C GLU A 150 -11.01 11.79 -18.68
N VAL A 151 -11.71 12.29 -17.67
CA VAL A 151 -13.08 11.86 -17.37
C VAL A 151 -13.95 12.49 -18.46
N ASN A 152 -14.38 11.69 -19.43
CA ASN A 152 -15.53 12.09 -20.23
C ASN A 152 -16.77 11.85 -19.36
N GLU A 153 -17.48 12.95 -19.08
CA GLU A 153 -18.81 12.99 -18.47
C GLU A 153 -19.81 12.08 -19.20
#